data_AF-A0A5A7VN52-F1
#
_entry.id   AF-A0A5A7VN52-F1
#
_cell.length_a   1.000
_cell.length_b   1.000
_cell.length_c   1.000
_cell.angle_alpha   90.00
_cell.angle_beta   90.00
_cell.angle_gamma   90.00
#
_symmetry.space_group_name_H-M   'P 1'
#
loop_
_entity.id
_entity.type
_entity.pdbx_description
1 polymer ?
#
loop_
_entity_poly.entity_id
_entity_poly.type
_entity_poly.pdbx_seq_one_letter_code
_entity_poly.pdbx_strand_id
1 'polypeptide(L)'
;MGPNAYMVTRQAATGFTGEGTLTADAVRQANAYCAQEAKVVQVTRTQEAQPPYILGNFPRTEVDFMCVDAQKEAKRPLESEGVK
;
A
#
# COMPACT_ATOMS: atom_id res chain seq x y z
N MET A 1 13.22 2.08 7.29
CA MET A 1 12.27 3.13 6.91
C MET A 1 13.06 4.43 6.77
N GLY A 2 13.13 5.02 5.58
CA GLY A 2 13.75 6.34 5.38
C GLY A 2 12.80 7.47 5.82
N PRO A 3 13.25 8.73 5.84
CA PRO A 3 12.36 9.87 6.08
C PRO A 3 11.24 9.89 5.02
N ASN A 4 9.99 10.07 5.48
CA ASN A 4 8.75 10.01 4.68
C ASN A 4 8.32 8.61 4.19
N ALA A 5 8.78 7.53 4.84
CA ALA A 5 8.25 6.19 4.60
C ALA A 5 7.20 5.82 5.67
N TYR A 6 6.01 5.44 5.21
CA TYR A 6 4.85 5.12 6.02
C TYR A 6 4.30 3.74 5.66
N MET A 7 3.53 3.16 6.57
CA MET A 7 2.91 1.86 6.39
C MET A 7 1.45 1.94 6.80
N VAL A 8 0.57 1.37 5.98
CA VAL A 8 -0.83 1.16 6.32
C VAL A 8 -1.17 -0.32 6.20
N THR A 9 -1.79 -0.84 7.24
CA THR A 9 -2.31 -2.21 7.25
C THR A 9 -3.82 -2.20 7.20
N ARG A 10 -4.39 -3.09 6.40
CA ARG A 10 -5.81 -3.39 6.35
C ARG A 10 -6.02 -4.89 6.51
N GLN A 11 -6.89 -5.27 7.42
CA GLN A 11 -7.28 -6.65 7.62
C GLN A 11 -8.79 -6.75 7.57
N ALA A 12 -9.28 -7.76 6.89
CA ALA A 12 -10.70 -8.04 6.82
C ALA A 12 -11.21 -8.56 8.17
N ALA A 13 -12.45 -8.20 8.51
CA ALA A 13 -13.16 -8.77 9.65
C ALA A 13 -13.66 -10.21 9.39
N THR A 14 -13.74 -10.60 8.11
CA THR A 14 -14.17 -11.93 7.66
C THR A 14 -13.34 -12.42 6.48
N GLY A 15 -13.39 -13.70 6.16
CA GLY A 15 -12.72 -14.26 4.98
C GLY A 15 -13.37 -13.91 3.63
N PHE A 16 -14.49 -13.19 3.62
CA PHE A 16 -15.25 -12.87 2.41
C PHE A 16 -14.85 -11.53 1.77
N THR A 17 -14.07 -10.71 2.47
CA THR A 17 -13.53 -9.48 1.87
C THR A 17 -12.37 -9.85 0.96
N GLY A 18 -12.48 -9.51 -0.32
CA GLY A 18 -11.42 -9.72 -1.28
C GLY A 18 -10.17 -8.92 -0.90
N GLU A 19 -9.01 -9.51 -1.14
CA GLU A 19 -7.71 -8.87 -0.99
C GLU A 19 -7.63 -7.53 -1.77
N GLY A 20 -8.07 -7.50 -3.03
CA GLY A 20 -8.07 -6.27 -3.84
C GLY A 20 -8.89 -5.12 -3.23
N THR A 21 -9.95 -5.41 -2.47
CA THR A 21 -10.69 -4.39 -1.72
C THR A 21 -9.87 -3.83 -0.55
N LEU A 22 -9.13 -4.67 0.18
CA LEU A 22 -8.25 -4.23 1.26
C LEU A 22 -7.09 -3.39 0.73
N THR A 23 -6.52 -3.77 -0.41
CA THR A 23 -5.47 -3.02 -1.10
C THR A 23 -5.98 -1.66 -1.57
N ALA A 24 -7.17 -1.60 -2.17
CA ALA A 24 -7.80 -0.33 -2.55
C ALA A 24 -8.07 0.57 -1.33
N ASP A 25 -8.55 0.03 -0.21
CA ASP A 25 -8.76 0.77 1.03
C ASP A 25 -7.46 1.32 1.63
N ALA A 26 -6.41 0.50 1.63
CA ALA A 26 -5.08 0.90 2.09
C ALA A 26 -4.52 2.05 1.24
N VAL A 27 -4.59 1.95 -0.09
CA VAL A 27 -4.15 3.00 -1.02
C VAL A 27 -5.00 4.26 -0.90
N ARG A 28 -6.31 4.14 -0.67
CA ARG A 28 -7.18 5.31 -0.39
C ARG A 28 -6.76 6.04 0.88
N GLN A 29 -6.46 5.31 1.96
CA GLN A 29 -5.98 5.95 3.19
C GLN A 29 -4.61 6.61 2.99
N ALA A 30 -3.70 5.94 2.29
CA ALA A 30 -2.38 6.48 2.00
C ALA A 30 -2.47 7.78 1.17
N ASN A 31 -3.36 7.82 0.16
CA ASN A 31 -3.69 9.02 -0.59
C ASN A 31 -4.23 10.14 0.31
N ALA A 32 -5.21 9.84 1.16
CA ALA A 32 -5.79 10.82 2.08
C ALA A 32 -4.74 11.38 3.04
N TYR A 33 -3.80 10.55 3.49
CA TYR A 33 -2.68 10.97 4.34
C TYR A 33 -1.73 11.93 3.60
N CYS A 34 -1.24 11.57 2.42
CA CYS A 34 -0.33 12.44 1.66
C CYS A 34 -1.00 13.75 1.19
N ALA A 35 -2.31 13.73 0.94
CA ALA A 35 -3.07 14.91 0.56
C ALA A 35 -3.09 15.98 1.67
N GLN A 36 -2.95 15.61 2.95
CA GLN A 36 -2.83 16.59 4.05
C GLN A 36 -1.56 17.44 3.95
N GLU A 37 -0.53 16.93 3.28
CA GLU A 37 0.73 17.63 3.03
C GLU A 37 0.84 18.19 1.60
N ALA A 38 -0.26 18.21 0.84
CA ALA A 38 -0.28 18.57 -0.59
C ALA A 38 0.69 17.75 -1.45
N LYS A 39 0.94 16.50 -1.05
CA LYS A 39 1.80 15.52 -1.74
C LYS A 39 0.96 14.42 -2.37
N VAL A 40 1.59 13.65 -3.26
CA VAL A 40 0.99 12.45 -3.85
C VAL A 40 1.51 11.20 -3.15
N VAL A 41 0.66 10.16 -3.11
CA VAL A 41 1.08 8.87 -2.60
C VAL A 41 1.93 8.17 -3.65
N GLN A 42 3.02 7.61 -3.18
CA GLN A 42 3.87 6.73 -3.93
C GLN A 42 3.95 5.38 -3.22
N VAL A 43 3.25 4.38 -3.73
CA VAL A 43 3.33 3.02 -3.19
C VAL A 43 4.72 2.45 -3.50
N THR A 44 5.43 2.02 -2.46
CA THR A 44 6.77 1.41 -2.59
C THR A 44 6.72 -0.10 -2.44
N ARG A 45 5.70 -0.63 -1.74
CA ARG A 45 5.50 -2.06 -1.57
C ARG A 45 4.04 -2.35 -1.26
N THR A 46 3.55 -3.47 -1.75
CA THR A 46 2.30 -4.06 -1.29
C THR A 46 2.59 -5.50 -0.90
N GLN A 47 2.18 -5.88 0.29
CA GLN A 47 2.31 -7.24 0.79
C GLN A 47 0.95 -7.74 1.25
N GLU A 48 0.53 -8.85 0.67
CA GLU A 48 -0.76 -9.45 0.96
C GLU A 48 -0.54 -10.78 1.69
N ALA A 49 -1.42 -11.08 2.64
CA ALA A 49 -1.39 -12.34 3.36
C ALA A 49 -1.83 -13.45 2.40
N GLN A 50 -0.97 -14.44 2.19
CA GLN A 50 -1.26 -15.57 1.31
C GLN A 50 -2.08 -16.65 2.05
N PRO A 51 -2.98 -17.36 1.34
CA PRO A 51 -3.69 -18.53 1.88
C PRO A 51 -2.70 -19.61 2.37
N PRO A 52 -3.10 -20.48 3.31
CA PRO A 52 -4.48 -20.71 3.78
C PRO A 52 -4.91 -19.81 4.95
N TYR A 53 -6.10 -19.21 4.82
CA TYR A 53 -6.78 -18.41 5.86
C TYR A 53 -7.49 -19.29 6.90
N ILE A 54 -6.72 -20.17 7.54
CA ILE A 54 -7.19 -21.12 8.55
C ILE A 54 -6.96 -20.56 9.96
N LEU A 55 -7.75 -21.02 10.93
CA LEU A 55 -7.63 -20.66 12.36
C LEU A 55 -7.85 -19.16 12.68
N GLY A 56 -8.71 -18.47 11.92
CA GLY A 56 -9.00 -17.04 12.16
C GLY A 56 -7.94 -16.08 11.59
N ASN A 57 -7.04 -16.58 10.75
CA ASN A 57 -6.24 -15.74 9.87
C ASN A 57 -7.14 -15.18 8.76
N PHE A 58 -7.30 -13.87 8.67
CA PHE A 58 -8.14 -13.22 7.67
C PHE A 58 -7.29 -12.57 6.58
N PRO A 59 -7.85 -12.33 5.38
CA PRO A 59 -7.18 -11.53 4.35
C PRO A 59 -6.65 -10.23 4.95
N ARG A 60 -5.37 -9.94 4.69
CA ARG A 60 -4.65 -8.76 5.17
C ARG A 60 -3.79 -8.22 4.04
N THR A 61 -3.77 -6.90 3.91
CA THR A 61 -2.86 -6.17 3.03
C THR A 61 -2.08 -5.17 3.86
N GLU A 62 -0.79 -5.09 3.58
CA GLU A 62 0.11 -4.05 4.04
C GLU A 62 0.61 -3.25 2.83
N VAL A 63 0.51 -1.93 2.90
CA VAL A 63 1.01 -1.03 1.88
C VAL A 63 2.05 -0.12 2.51
N ASP A 64 3.30 -0.26 2.06
CA ASP A 64 4.35 0.70 2.33
C ASP A 64 4.27 1.80 1.27
N PHE A 65 4.30 3.05 1.70
CA PHE A 65 4.20 4.19 0.81
C PHE A 65 5.05 5.36 1.29
N MET A 66 5.29 6.27 0.37
CA MET A 66 5.90 7.56 0.65
C MET A 66 4.99 8.69 0.16
N CYS A 67 5.07 9.84 0.81
CA CYS A 67 4.48 11.06 0.28
C CYS A 67 5.55 11.84 -0.45
N VAL A 68 5.37 12.05 -1.75
CA VAL A 68 6.34 12.78 -2.58
C VAL A 68 5.65 13.90 -3.35
N ASP A 69 6.43 14.85 -3.84
CA ASP A 69 5.89 15.91 -4.69
C ASP A 69 5.39 15.32 -6.01
N ALA A 70 4.23 15.77 -6.51
CA ALA A 70 3.64 15.29 -7.76
C ALA A 70 4.61 15.35 -8.97
N GLN A 71 5.53 16.31 -8.93
CA GLN A 71 6.55 16.51 -9.96
C GLN A 71 7.67 15.45 -9.93
N LYS A 72 7.91 14.83 -8.76
CA LYS A 72 8.91 13.76 -8.61
C LYS A 72 8.36 12.40 -9.05
N GLU A 73 7.06 12.15 -8.84
CA GLU A 73 6.38 10.94 -9.29
C GLU A 73 6.43 10.79 -10.82
N ALA A 74 6.04 11.86 -11.54
CA ALA A 74 6.00 11.88 -13.00
C ALA A 74 7.37 11.76 -13.68
N LYS A 75 8.45 12.00 -12.93
CA LYS A 75 9.83 11.94 -13.44
C LYS A 75 10.49 10.60 -13.21
N ARG A 76 9.90 9.67 -12.44
CA ARG A 76 10.49 8.35 -12.28
C ARG A 76 10.08 7.47 -13.47
N PRO A 77 11.03 7.03 -14.32
CA PRO A 77 10.74 5.97 -15.27
C PRO A 77 10.23 4.77 -14.49
N LEU A 78 9.35 3.96 -15.09
CA LEU A 78 8.97 2.65 -14.57
C LEU A 78 10.23 1.77 -14.49
N GLU A 79 11.06 1.97 -13.47
CA GLU A 79 12.14 1.07 -13.09
C GLU A 79 11.44 -0.13 -12.44
N SER A 80 10.90 -0.96 -13.33
CA SER A 80 10.64 -2.36 -13.10
C SER A 80 11.86 -2.97 -12.42
N GLU A 81 11.68 -3.29 -11.14
CA GLU A 81 12.07 -4.57 -10.56
C GLU A 81 13.05 -5.35 -11.44
N GLY A 82 14.34 -5.06 -11.26
CA GLY A 82 15.42 -5.89 -11.78
C GLY A 82 15.37 -7.24 -11.06
N VAL A 83 14.52 -8.13 -11.56
CA VAL A 83 14.62 -9.57 -11.31
C VAL A 83 15.97 -10.01 -11.87
N LYS A 84 16.87 -10.38 -10.97
CA LYS A 84 18.11 -11.08 -11.27
C LYS A 84 17.89 -12.58 -11.15
#